data_AF-A0A4U8UW28-F1
#
_entry.id   AF-A0A4U8UW28-F1
#
_cell.length_a   1.000
_cell.length_b   1.000
_cell.length_c   1.000
_cell.angle_alpha   90.00
_cell.angle_beta   90.00
_cell.angle_gamma   90.00
#
_symmetry.space_group_name_H-M   'P 1'
#
loop_
_entity.id
_entity.type
_entity.pdbx_description
1 polymer ?
#
loop_
_entity_poly.entity_id
_entity_poly.type
_entity_poly.pdbx_seq_one_letter_code
_entity_poly.pdbx_strand_id
1 'polypeptide(L)'
;MKARDTVGITRNFVNGLQQLRTKKGTILMGCFECKVAIDALLLDLLNPDQTKKLAMDVKAMVCPKMPAAFLVGCNDFLDLYMPTVVMMTLKQFTADDVCKALHSCPADSFVEVVALPKKQMDELHCEACTGITNYLKKEIADADERENLILGIQYYTCAKLPTFVQPFCETFVGRYMTAVLRKIENFLQDENFCTAKMNLC
;
A
#
# COMPACT_ATOMS: atom_id res chain seq x y z
N MET A 1 11.37 9.62 -18.98
CA MET A 1 10.71 9.58 -17.66
C MET A 1 9.55 8.61 -17.77
N LYS A 2 9.71 7.39 -17.26
CA LYS A 2 8.77 6.29 -17.42
C LYS A 2 7.99 6.18 -16.11
N ALA A 3 6.73 6.61 -16.10
CA ALA A 3 5.81 6.37 -14.99
C ALA A 3 5.67 4.85 -14.85
N ARG A 4 6.34 4.28 -13.84
CA ARG A 4 6.47 2.83 -13.67
C ARG A 4 5.38 2.35 -12.71
N ASP A 5 4.31 1.82 -13.29
CA ASP A 5 3.55 0.62 -12.90
C ASP A 5 3.35 0.23 -11.42
N THR A 6 3.34 1.15 -10.45
CA THR A 6 2.92 0.84 -9.05
C THR A 6 1.49 0.31 -9.00
N VAL A 7 0.60 0.81 -9.86
CA VAL A 7 -0.80 0.33 -10.04
C VAL A 7 -0.86 -1.14 -10.46
N GLY A 8 0.12 -1.64 -11.21
CA GLY A 8 0.17 -3.04 -11.67
C GLY A 8 0.52 -4.01 -10.55
N ILE A 9 1.26 -3.56 -9.53
CA ILE A 9 1.72 -4.40 -8.43
C ILE A 9 0.62 -4.59 -7.38
N THR A 10 -0.07 -3.52 -7.02
CA THR A 10 -1.26 -3.56 -6.15
C THR A 10 -2.36 -4.42 -6.75
N ARG A 11 -2.58 -4.32 -8.06
CA ARG A 11 -3.57 -5.15 -8.77
C ARG A 11 -3.25 -6.64 -8.69
N ASN A 12 -1.98 -7.03 -8.74
CA ASN A 12 -1.57 -8.44 -8.66
C ASN A 12 -1.61 -8.97 -7.22
N PHE A 13 -1.31 -8.15 -6.22
CA PHE A 13 -1.47 -8.51 -4.81
C PHE A 13 -2.94 -8.72 -4.45
N VAL A 14 -3.83 -7.81 -4.86
CA VAL A 14 -5.28 -7.91 -4.63
C VAL A 14 -5.91 -9.08 -5.42
N ASN A 15 -5.46 -9.34 -6.66
CA ASN A 15 -5.92 -10.49 -7.44
C ASN A 15 -5.45 -11.84 -6.87
N GLY A 16 -4.36 -11.85 -6.08
CA GLY A 16 -3.82 -13.03 -5.43
C GLY A 16 -4.59 -13.44 -4.17
N LEU A 17 -5.35 -12.53 -3.56
CA LEU A 17 -6.25 -12.84 -2.44
C LEU A 17 -7.55 -13.42 -2.99
N GLN A 18 -7.55 -14.70 -3.34
CA GLN A 18 -8.76 -15.38 -3.77
C GLN A 18 -9.85 -15.28 -2.69
N GLN A 19 -11.12 -15.19 -3.11
CA GLN A 19 -12.27 -15.05 -2.21
C GLN A 19 -12.39 -16.25 -1.27
N LEU A 20 -11.91 -16.09 -0.02
CA LEU A 20 -12.18 -17.05 1.05
C LEU A 20 -13.67 -16.95 1.40
N ARG A 21 -14.43 -18.03 1.15
CA ARG A 21 -15.86 -18.07 1.46
C ARG A 21 -16.08 -18.72 2.81
N THR A 22 -16.80 -18.05 3.70
CA THR A 22 -17.30 -18.68 4.94
C THR A 22 -18.25 -19.82 4.61
N LYS A 23 -18.56 -20.67 5.61
CA LYS A 23 -19.66 -21.65 5.53
C LYS A 23 -21.03 -21.03 5.16
N LYS A 24 -21.20 -19.70 5.32
CA LYS A 24 -22.40 -18.95 4.94
C LYS A 24 -22.31 -18.32 3.55
N GLY A 25 -21.22 -18.54 2.80
CA GLY A 25 -21.03 -18.02 1.44
C GLY A 25 -20.57 -16.55 1.37
N THR A 26 -20.29 -15.92 2.52
CA THR A 26 -19.78 -14.53 2.57
C THR A 26 -18.29 -14.50 2.23
N ILE A 27 -17.88 -13.55 1.38
CA ILE A 27 -16.47 -13.27 1.07
C ILE A 27 -15.83 -12.69 2.34
N LEU A 28 -14.87 -13.42 2.92
CA LEU A 28 -13.99 -12.94 3.98
C LEU A 28 -12.93 -12.05 3.34
N MET A 29 -13.26 -10.78 3.12
CA MET A 29 -12.25 -9.75 3.28
C MET A 29 -12.10 -9.56 4.78
N GLY A 30 -11.16 -10.26 5.39
CA GLY A 30 -10.87 -10.10 6.81
C GLY A 30 -10.36 -8.69 7.09
N CYS A 31 -10.22 -8.40 8.38
CA CYS A 31 -9.80 -7.07 8.81
C CYS A 31 -8.40 -6.70 8.28
N PHE A 32 -7.50 -7.68 8.24
CA PHE A 32 -6.13 -7.48 7.74
C PHE A 32 -6.13 -7.14 6.24
N GLU A 33 -6.83 -7.93 5.45
CA GLU A 33 -6.92 -7.79 3.99
C GLU A 33 -7.55 -6.46 3.60
N CYS A 34 -8.61 -6.07 4.30
CA CYS A 34 -9.21 -4.76 4.11
C CYS A 34 -8.21 -3.65 4.41
N LYS A 35 -7.51 -3.71 5.54
CA LYS A 35 -6.58 -2.64 5.92
C LYS A 35 -5.45 -2.49 4.92
N VAL A 36 -4.84 -3.60 4.52
CA VAL A 36 -3.77 -3.60 3.50
C VAL A 36 -4.27 -3.02 2.18
N ALA A 37 -5.47 -3.41 1.73
CA ALA A 37 -6.04 -2.90 0.49
C ALA A 37 -6.32 -1.39 0.56
N ILE A 38 -6.88 -0.91 1.67
CA ILE A 38 -7.18 0.52 1.85
C ILE A 38 -5.90 1.34 2.03
N ASP A 39 -4.91 0.88 2.80
CA ASP A 39 -3.64 1.58 2.95
C ASP A 39 -2.93 1.71 1.60
N ALA A 40 -2.89 0.63 0.81
CA ALA A 40 -2.30 0.66 -0.52
C ALA A 40 -3.05 1.60 -1.48
N LEU A 41 -4.39 1.63 -1.40
CA LEU A 41 -5.22 2.57 -2.16
C LEU A 41 -4.96 4.02 -1.75
N LEU A 42 -4.91 4.31 -0.45
CA LEU A 42 -4.66 5.66 0.05
C LEU A 42 -3.26 6.14 -0.34
N LEU A 43 -2.25 5.29 -0.27
CA LEU A 43 -0.91 5.59 -0.75
C LEU A 43 -0.89 5.91 -2.24
N ASP A 44 -1.60 5.13 -3.07
CA ASP A 44 -1.67 5.39 -4.51
C ASP A 44 -2.39 6.72 -4.81
N LEU A 45 -3.53 6.97 -4.17
CA LEU A 45 -4.31 8.19 -4.39
C LEU A 45 -3.60 9.46 -3.89
N LEU A 46 -2.77 9.35 -2.85
CA LEU A 46 -1.96 10.45 -2.33
C LEU A 46 -0.76 10.81 -3.23
N ASN A 47 -0.47 10.00 -4.26
CA ASN A 47 0.50 10.38 -5.27
C ASN A 47 0.04 11.66 -6.01
N PRO A 48 0.94 12.64 -6.25
CA PRO A 48 0.58 13.91 -6.90
C PRO A 48 -0.15 13.74 -8.24
N ASP A 49 0.27 12.75 -9.03
CA ASP A 49 -0.35 12.47 -10.34
C ASP A 49 -1.78 11.94 -10.19
N GLN A 50 -2.02 11.02 -9.25
CA GLN A 50 -3.36 10.47 -8.99
C GLN A 50 -4.28 11.49 -8.33
N THR A 51 -3.79 12.24 -7.35
CA THR A 51 -4.50 13.36 -6.73
C THR A 51 -4.93 14.39 -7.79
N LYS A 52 -4.02 14.77 -8.69
CA LYS A 52 -4.32 15.70 -9.78
C LYS A 52 -5.35 15.12 -10.75
N LYS A 53 -5.24 13.83 -11.07
CA LYS A 53 -6.22 13.14 -11.92
C LYS A 53 -7.61 13.16 -11.29
N LEU A 54 -7.73 12.81 -10.00
CA LEU A 54 -9.01 12.83 -9.30
C LEU A 54 -9.60 14.24 -9.24
N ALA A 55 -8.77 15.27 -9.03
CA ALA A 55 -9.20 16.66 -9.10
C ALA A 55 -9.73 17.05 -10.50
N MET A 56 -9.06 16.61 -11.57
CA MET A 56 -9.53 16.81 -12.94
C MET A 56 -10.84 16.08 -13.23
N ASP A 57 -11.02 14.87 -12.71
CA ASP A 57 -12.26 14.11 -12.85
C ASP A 57 -13.44 14.83 -12.18
N VAL A 58 -13.23 15.42 -10.99
CA VAL A 58 -14.25 16.25 -10.32
C VAL A 58 -14.58 17.48 -11.16
N LYS A 59 -13.57 18.18 -11.70
CA LYS A 59 -13.79 19.32 -12.59
C LYS A 59 -14.61 18.94 -13.82
N ALA A 60 -14.25 17.83 -14.48
CA ALA A 60 -14.96 17.32 -15.64
C ALA A 60 -16.41 16.92 -15.33
N MET A 61 -16.70 16.51 -14.09
CA MET A 61 -18.05 16.17 -13.65
C MET A 61 -18.90 17.40 -13.28
N VAL A 62 -18.29 18.40 -12.64
CA VAL A 62 -18.99 19.53 -12.01
C VAL A 62 -19.12 20.73 -12.94
N CYS A 63 -18.05 21.17 -13.60
CA CYS A 63 -18.08 22.40 -14.39
C CYS A 63 -19.07 22.36 -15.57
N PRO A 64 -19.25 21.25 -16.32
CA PRO A 64 -20.25 21.21 -17.39
C PRO A 64 -21.70 21.36 -16.92
N LYS A 65 -21.97 21.17 -15.62
CA LYS A 65 -23.30 21.38 -15.01
C LYS A 65 -23.53 22.83 -14.58
N MET A 66 -22.50 23.68 -14.61
CA MET A 66 -22.65 25.09 -14.29
C MET A 66 -23.19 25.90 -15.47
N PRO A 67 -23.91 27.01 -15.20
CA PRO A 67 -24.30 27.95 -16.24
C PRO A 67 -23.08 28.48 -17.01
N ALA A 68 -23.27 28.75 -18.31
CA ALA A 68 -22.17 29.16 -19.19
C ALA A 68 -21.33 30.35 -18.66
N ALA A 69 -21.96 31.28 -17.96
CA ALA A 69 -21.32 32.44 -17.33
C ALA A 69 -20.26 32.08 -16.27
N PHE A 70 -20.34 30.89 -15.66
CA PHE A 70 -19.45 30.44 -14.60
C PHE A 70 -18.45 29.38 -15.06
N LEU A 71 -18.47 28.94 -16.32
CA LEU A 71 -17.60 27.86 -16.79
C LEU A 71 -16.11 28.17 -16.61
N VAL A 72 -15.68 29.37 -16.98
CA VAL A 72 -14.28 29.79 -16.85
C VAL A 72 -13.88 29.84 -15.37
N GLY A 73 -14.67 30.54 -14.54
CA GLY A 73 -14.41 30.65 -13.11
C GLY A 73 -14.46 29.29 -12.38
N CYS A 74 -15.34 28.38 -12.79
CA CYS A 74 -15.41 27.02 -12.26
C CYS A 74 -14.13 26.25 -12.58
N ASN A 75 -13.66 26.32 -13.83
CA ASN A 75 -12.45 25.64 -14.25
C ASN A 75 -11.23 26.15 -13.46
N ASP A 76 -11.07 27.47 -13.37
CA ASP A 76 -9.95 28.09 -12.64
C ASP A 76 -9.99 27.78 -11.15
N PHE A 77 -11.18 27.86 -10.54
CA PHE A 77 -11.36 27.54 -9.13
C PHE A 77 -11.00 26.08 -8.83
N LEU A 78 -11.50 25.14 -9.64
CA LEU A 78 -11.22 23.73 -9.40
C LEU A 78 -9.76 23.36 -9.74
N ASP A 79 -9.15 23.96 -10.76
CA ASP A 79 -7.73 23.74 -11.05
C ASP A 79 -6.82 24.18 -9.90
N LEU A 80 -7.16 25.28 -9.22
CA LEU A 80 -6.35 25.84 -8.14
C LEU A 80 -6.57 25.12 -6.80
N TYR A 81 -7.83 24.82 -6.45
CA TYR A 81 -8.16 24.37 -5.10
C TYR A 81 -8.44 22.86 -5.00
N MET A 82 -8.96 22.21 -6.05
CA MET A 82 -9.35 20.79 -5.93
C MET A 82 -8.21 19.84 -5.61
N PRO A 83 -6.99 19.95 -6.16
CA PRO A 83 -5.90 19.04 -5.80
C PRO A 83 -5.64 19.04 -4.29
N THR A 84 -5.66 20.22 -3.67
CA THR A 84 -5.47 20.38 -2.23
C THR A 84 -6.64 19.83 -1.44
N VAL A 85 -7.88 20.11 -1.86
CA VAL A 85 -9.08 19.57 -1.19
C VAL A 85 -9.08 18.04 -1.24
N VAL A 86 -8.80 17.44 -2.40
CA VAL A 86 -8.68 15.98 -2.58
C VAL A 86 -7.62 15.42 -1.65
N MET A 87 -6.40 15.97 -1.67
CA MET A 87 -5.31 15.52 -0.80
C MET A 87 -5.70 15.58 0.68
N MET A 88 -6.28 16.71 1.13
CA MET A 88 -6.70 16.88 2.52
C MET A 88 -7.80 15.89 2.90
N THR A 89 -8.72 15.61 1.98
CA THR A 89 -9.82 14.65 2.19
C THR A 89 -9.27 13.23 2.31
N LEU A 90 -8.35 12.83 1.42
CA LEU A 90 -7.72 11.51 1.48
C LEU A 90 -6.95 11.28 2.78
N LYS A 91 -6.28 12.32 3.30
CA LYS A 91 -5.55 12.25 4.58
C LYS A 91 -6.45 12.12 5.81
N GLN A 92 -7.75 12.37 5.70
CA GLN A 92 -8.69 12.16 6.80
C GLN A 92 -9.10 10.70 6.96
N PHE A 93 -8.89 9.87 5.93
CA PHE A 93 -9.21 8.45 6.01
C PHE A 93 -8.04 7.66 6.59
N THR A 94 -8.38 6.72 7.46
CA THR A 94 -7.46 5.65 7.89
C THR A 94 -8.04 4.31 7.44
N ALA A 95 -7.16 3.35 7.16
CA ALA A 95 -7.59 1.98 6.85
C ALA A 95 -8.47 1.40 7.95
N ASP A 96 -8.20 1.71 9.21
CA ASP A 96 -9.02 1.31 10.35
C ASP A 96 -10.46 1.82 10.25
N ASP A 97 -10.65 3.11 10.01
CA ASP A 97 -11.98 3.72 9.99
C ASP A 97 -12.79 3.25 8.79
N VAL A 98 -12.14 3.17 7.62
CA VAL A 98 -12.78 2.67 6.40
C VAL A 98 -13.18 1.21 6.56
N CYS A 99 -12.28 0.36 7.06
CA CYS A 99 -12.57 -1.07 7.22
C CYS A 99 -13.56 -1.38 8.35
N LYS A 100 -13.64 -0.54 9.38
CA LYS A 100 -14.73 -0.60 10.37
C LYS A 100 -16.06 -0.20 9.75
N ALA A 101 -16.10 0.88 8.96
CA ALA A 101 -17.30 1.34 8.28
C ALA A 101 -17.81 0.32 7.23
N LEU A 102 -16.90 -0.42 6.59
CA LEU A 102 -17.20 -1.52 5.68
C LEU A 102 -17.58 -2.83 6.40
N HIS A 103 -17.57 -2.84 7.74
CA HIS A 103 -17.80 -4.01 8.57
C HIS A 103 -16.82 -5.19 8.33
N SER A 104 -15.67 -4.93 7.71
CA SER A 104 -14.58 -5.92 7.54
C SER A 104 -13.71 -6.03 8.79
N CYS A 105 -13.70 -5.01 9.64
CA CYS A 105 -13.04 -5.01 10.95
C CYS A 105 -14.06 -4.87 12.09
N PRO A 106 -14.94 -5.86 12.36
CA PRO A 106 -15.69 -5.86 13.61
C PRO A 106 -14.73 -5.87 14.82
N ALA A 107 -15.19 -5.37 15.97
CA ALA A 107 -14.42 -5.39 17.22
C ALA A 107 -13.93 -6.81 17.59
N ASP A 108 -14.64 -7.84 17.10
CA ASP A 108 -14.35 -9.28 17.29
C ASP A 108 -13.78 -9.97 16.03
N SER A 109 -13.28 -9.24 15.03
CA SER A 109 -12.84 -9.78 13.72
C SER A 109 -11.82 -10.93 13.77
N PHE A 110 -11.01 -11.02 14.83
CA PHE A 110 -10.12 -12.16 15.03
C PHE A 110 -10.86 -13.45 15.43
N VAL A 111 -12.04 -13.35 16.05
CA VAL A 111 -12.79 -14.49 16.61
C VAL A 111 -13.42 -15.35 15.51
N GLU A 112 -13.85 -14.76 14.39
CA GLU A 112 -14.43 -15.53 13.28
C GLU A 112 -13.38 -16.25 12.42
N VAL A 113 -12.17 -15.70 12.28
CA VAL A 113 -11.03 -16.37 11.61
C VAL A 113 -10.58 -17.59 12.43
N VAL A 114 -10.58 -17.47 13.76
CA VAL A 114 -10.23 -18.58 14.69
C VAL A 114 -11.24 -19.73 14.63
N ALA A 115 -12.46 -19.51 14.09
CA ALA A 115 -13.47 -20.55 13.92
C ALA A 115 -13.32 -21.37 12.62
N LEU A 116 -12.34 -21.06 11.77
CA LEU A 116 -12.07 -21.84 10.57
C LEU A 116 -11.51 -23.24 10.94
N PRO A 117 -11.87 -24.30 10.20
CA PRO A 117 -11.23 -25.59 10.34
C PRO A 117 -9.71 -25.44 10.17
N LYS A 118 -8.92 -26.13 11.01
CA LYS A 118 -7.45 -26.07 10.98
C LYS A 118 -6.86 -26.17 9.56
N LYS A 119 -7.40 -27.07 8.74
CA LYS A 119 -6.95 -27.24 7.34
C LYS A 119 -7.09 -25.97 6.49
N GLN A 120 -8.20 -25.24 6.63
CA GLN A 120 -8.40 -23.98 5.89
C GLN A 120 -7.49 -22.86 6.41
N MET A 121 -7.20 -22.87 7.71
CA MET A 121 -6.22 -21.93 8.30
C MET A 121 -4.80 -22.22 7.83
N ASP A 122 -4.40 -23.49 7.78
CA ASP A 122 -3.08 -23.89 7.29
C ASP A 122 -2.92 -23.53 5.80
N GLU A 123 -3.95 -23.76 4.98
CA GLU A 123 -3.99 -23.35 3.56
C GLU A 123 -3.85 -21.82 3.43
N LEU A 124 -4.58 -21.04 4.23
CA LEU A 124 -4.53 -19.58 4.23
C LEU A 124 -3.15 -19.04 4.65
N HIS A 125 -2.56 -19.59 5.72
CA HIS A 125 -1.23 -19.21 6.17
C HIS A 125 -0.18 -19.44 5.08
N CYS A 126 -0.28 -20.58 4.38
CA CYS A 126 0.64 -20.92 3.30
C CYS A 126 0.50 -19.98 2.10
N GLU A 127 -0.74 -19.68 1.70
CA GLU A 127 -1.03 -18.73 0.61
C GLU A 127 -0.55 -17.32 0.96
N ALA A 128 -0.85 -16.83 2.16
CA ALA A 128 -0.42 -15.52 2.64
C ALA A 128 1.11 -15.41 2.71
N CYS A 129 1.79 -16.43 3.25
CA CYS A 129 3.26 -16.46 3.28
C CYS A 129 3.83 -16.38 1.85
N THR A 130 3.29 -17.20 0.94
CA THR A 130 3.76 -17.26 -0.45
C THR A 130 3.54 -15.93 -1.16
N GLY A 131 2.36 -15.32 -1.00
CA GLY A 131 2.00 -14.03 -1.57
C GLY A 131 2.91 -12.90 -1.08
N ILE A 132 3.08 -12.79 0.24
CA ILE A 132 3.96 -11.77 0.86
C ILE A 132 5.41 -11.99 0.41
N THR A 133 5.90 -13.23 0.42
CA THR A 133 7.28 -13.55 0.01
C THR A 133 7.53 -13.16 -1.43
N ASN A 134 6.59 -13.45 -2.34
CA ASN A 134 6.73 -13.09 -3.75
C ASN A 134 6.67 -11.58 -3.98
N TYR A 135 5.80 -10.88 -3.25
CA TYR A 135 5.75 -9.42 -3.27
C TYR A 135 7.09 -8.83 -2.81
N LEU A 136 7.59 -9.23 -1.63
CA LEU A 136 8.86 -8.76 -1.10
C LEU A 136 10.04 -9.09 -2.01
N LYS A 137 10.09 -10.29 -2.62
CA LYS A 137 11.11 -10.65 -3.63
C LYS A 137 11.14 -9.64 -4.77
N LYS A 138 9.97 -9.25 -5.28
CA LYS A 138 9.86 -8.32 -6.41
C LYS A 138 10.30 -6.91 -6.01
N GLU A 139 9.77 -6.38 -4.92
CA GLU A 139 10.09 -5.02 -4.46
C GLU A 139 11.56 -4.88 -4.07
N ILE A 140 12.10 -5.86 -3.35
CA ILE A 140 13.51 -5.85 -2.96
C ILE A 140 14.40 -6.12 -4.16
N ALA A 141 13.94 -6.75 -5.24
CA ALA A 141 14.73 -6.96 -6.44
C ALA A 141 14.84 -5.69 -7.32
N ASP A 142 13.83 -4.81 -7.31
CA ASP A 142 13.82 -3.58 -8.10
C ASP A 142 14.83 -2.57 -7.56
N ALA A 143 15.65 -1.98 -8.44
CA ALA A 143 16.73 -1.08 -8.04
C ALA A 143 16.20 0.27 -7.51
N ASP A 144 15.12 0.78 -8.10
CA ASP A 144 14.54 2.06 -7.71
C ASP A 144 13.81 1.92 -6.37
N GLU A 145 13.10 0.81 -6.16
CA GLU A 145 12.45 0.55 -4.85
C GLU A 145 13.47 0.30 -3.73
N ARG A 146 14.56 -0.41 -4.02
CA ARG A 146 15.68 -0.53 -3.06
C ARG A 146 16.23 0.83 -2.67
N GLU A 147 16.44 1.71 -3.65
CA GLU A 147 16.94 3.06 -3.39
C GLU A 147 15.94 3.88 -2.56
N ASN A 148 14.66 3.85 -2.91
CA ASN A 148 13.59 4.50 -2.15
C ASN A 148 13.53 4.02 -0.70
N LEU A 149 13.70 2.73 -0.46
CA LEU A 149 13.72 2.17 0.90
C LEU A 149 14.89 2.72 1.72
N ILE A 150 16.07 2.82 1.11
CA ILE A 150 17.27 3.38 1.75
C ILE A 150 17.08 4.87 2.05
N LEU A 151 16.60 5.64 1.07
CA LEU A 151 16.31 7.07 1.22
C LEU A 151 15.27 7.32 2.32
N GLY A 152 14.23 6.47 2.38
CA GLY A 152 13.23 6.53 3.45
C GLY A 152 13.86 6.36 4.83
N ILE A 153 14.73 5.36 5.00
CA ILE A 153 15.43 5.14 6.28
C ILE A 153 16.32 6.33 6.63
N GLN A 154 17.08 6.86 5.66
CA GLN A 154 17.90 8.06 5.87
C GLN A 154 17.04 9.27 6.29
N TYR A 155 15.88 9.46 5.67
CA TYR A 155 14.95 10.52 6.03
C TYR A 155 14.43 10.39 7.47
N TYR A 156 14.01 9.19 7.89
CA TYR A 156 13.47 9.01 9.24
C TYR A 156 14.53 8.97 10.35
N THR A 157 15.79 8.72 10.00
CA THR A 157 16.91 8.58 10.95
C THR A 157 17.88 9.75 10.86
N CYS A 158 18.58 9.90 9.74
CA CYS A 158 19.65 10.88 9.55
C CYS A 158 19.15 12.31 9.56
N ALA A 159 17.97 12.61 9.01
CA ALA A 159 17.44 13.99 8.97
C ALA A 159 17.20 14.59 10.36
N LYS A 160 17.13 13.76 11.41
CA LYS A 160 16.97 14.19 12.81
C LYS A 160 18.30 14.49 13.51
N LEU A 161 19.44 14.21 12.87
CA LEU A 161 20.76 14.45 13.43
C LEU A 161 21.26 15.87 13.11
N PRO A 162 22.23 16.39 13.89
CA PRO A 162 22.88 17.66 13.57
C PRO A 162 23.45 17.68 12.16
N THR A 163 23.34 18.82 11.46
CA THR A 163 23.69 18.96 10.04
C THR A 163 25.10 18.46 9.70
N PHE A 164 26.06 18.61 10.60
CA PHE A 164 27.44 18.14 10.39
C PHE A 164 27.58 16.60 10.44
N VAL A 165 26.64 15.87 11.06
CA VAL A 165 26.63 14.40 11.16
C VAL A 165 25.85 13.76 10.01
N GLN A 166 24.91 14.49 9.40
CA GLN A 166 24.00 13.96 8.38
C GLN A 166 24.72 13.25 7.22
N PRO A 167 25.78 13.80 6.59
CA PRO A 167 26.44 13.14 5.45
C PRO A 167 27.09 11.81 5.83
N PHE A 168 27.66 11.74 7.04
CA PHE A 168 28.23 10.51 7.58
C PHE A 168 27.14 9.47 7.84
N CYS A 169 26.02 9.89 8.46
CA CYS A 169 24.87 9.02 8.69
C CYS A 169 24.30 8.48 7.37
N GLU A 170 24.08 9.34 6.38
CA GLU A 170 23.55 8.96 5.07
C GLU A 170 24.46 7.94 4.39
N THR A 171 25.76 8.19 4.37
CA THR A 171 26.75 7.26 3.81
C THR A 171 26.75 5.93 4.56
N PHE A 172 26.71 5.97 5.89
CA PHE A 172 26.67 4.78 6.74
C PHE A 172 25.40 3.96 6.46
N VAL A 173 24.22 4.57 6.57
CA VAL A 173 22.93 3.93 6.32
C VAL A 173 22.88 3.38 4.90
N GLY A 174 23.29 4.16 3.89
CA GLY A 174 23.29 3.71 2.50
C GLY A 174 24.09 2.44 2.28
N ARG A 175 25.32 2.39 2.82
CA ARG A 175 26.19 1.21 2.67
C ARG A 175 25.65 -0.02 3.43
N TYR A 176 25.25 0.18 4.69
CA TYR A 176 24.79 -0.92 5.53
C TYR A 176 23.44 -1.45 5.06
N MET A 177 22.49 -0.57 4.70
CA MET A 177 21.19 -0.98 4.22
C MET A 177 21.27 -1.75 2.89
N THR A 178 22.13 -1.33 1.95
CA THR A 178 22.35 -2.12 0.73
C THR A 178 22.83 -3.54 1.04
N ALA A 179 23.77 -3.70 1.98
CA ALA A 179 24.25 -5.01 2.40
C ALA A 179 23.17 -5.85 3.11
N VAL A 180 22.31 -5.22 3.91
CA VAL A 180 21.18 -5.85 4.60
C VAL A 180 20.13 -6.31 3.59
N LEU A 181 19.71 -5.43 2.67
CA LEU A 181 18.70 -5.74 1.66
C LEU A 181 19.12 -6.91 0.77
N ARG A 182 20.40 -6.98 0.38
CA ARG A 182 20.93 -8.13 -0.36
C ARG A 182 20.85 -9.44 0.44
N LYS A 183 21.08 -9.40 1.76
CA LYS A 183 20.92 -10.60 2.60
C LYS A 183 19.45 -11.01 2.71
N ILE A 184 18.54 -10.04 2.83
CA ILE A 184 17.10 -10.30 2.85
C ILE A 184 16.65 -10.91 1.52
N GLU A 185 17.08 -10.35 0.39
CA GLU A 185 16.80 -10.88 -0.95
C GLU A 185 17.20 -12.35 -1.05
N ASN A 186 18.44 -12.68 -0.67
CA ASN A 186 18.92 -14.07 -0.67
C ASN A 186 18.11 -14.98 0.27
N PHE A 187 17.72 -14.46 1.44
CA PHE A 187 16.93 -15.21 2.41
C PHE A 187 15.52 -15.51 1.90
N LEU A 188 14.91 -14.55 1.19
CA LEU A 188 13.60 -14.72 0.57
C LEU A 188 13.67 -15.66 -0.63
N GLN A 189 14.76 -15.64 -1.42
CA GLN A 189 14.93 -16.48 -2.62
C GLN A 189 14.87 -18.00 -2.36
N ASP A 190 15.01 -18.46 -1.11
CA ASP A 190 14.79 -19.86 -0.74
C ASP A 190 13.35 -20.30 -1.11
N GLU A 191 13.22 -21.29 -1.99
CA GLU A 191 11.91 -21.84 -2.39
C GLU A 191 11.19 -22.50 -1.22
N ASN A 192 11.94 -22.94 -0.20
CA ASN A 192 11.41 -23.48 1.04
C ASN A 192 11.28 -22.43 2.15
N PHE A 193 11.25 -21.14 1.80
CA PHE A 193 11.07 -20.08 2.78
C PHE A 193 9.79 -20.29 3.61
N CYS A 194 8.65 -20.50 2.95
CA CYS A 194 7.37 -20.65 3.65
C CYS A 194 7.22 -22.00 4.37
N THR A 195 7.84 -23.07 3.85
CA THR A 195 7.78 -24.42 4.44
C THR A 195 8.82 -24.61 5.56
N ALA A 196 10.10 -24.42 5.25
CA ALA A 196 11.20 -24.78 6.15
C ALA A 196 11.67 -23.64 7.06
N LYS A 197 11.46 -22.36 6.70
CA LYS A 197 11.88 -21.21 7.52
C LYS A 197 10.76 -20.65 8.36
N MET A 198 9.59 -20.47 7.76
CA MET A 198 8.41 -19.90 8.41
C MET A 198 7.46 -20.94 8.99
N ASN A 199 7.48 -22.19 8.47
CA ASN A 199 6.58 -23.28 8.88
C ASN A 199 5.10 -22.85 8.83
N LEU A 200 4.76 -22.13 7.76
CA LEU A 200 3.40 -21.65 7.44
C LEU A 200 2.79 -22.44 6.27
N CYS A 201 3.63 -23.22 5.60
CA CYS A 201 3.34 -24.35 4.74
C CYS A 201 4.08 -25.57 5.37
#